data_AF-A0A939TII3-F1
#
_entry.id   AF-A0A939TII3-F1
#
_cell.length_a   1.000
_cell.length_b   1.000
_cell.length_c   1.000
_cell.angle_alpha   90.00
_cell.angle_beta   90.00
_cell.angle_gamma   90.00
#
_symmetry.space_group_name_H-M   'P 1'
#
loop_
_entity.id
_entity.type
_entity.pdbx_description
1 polymer ?
#
loop_
_entity_poly.entity_id
_entity_poly.type
_entity_poly.pdbx_seq_one_letter_code
_entity_poly.pdbx_strand_id
1 'polypeptide(L)'
;MLQFPDRAPGPQPVRWMRVAADTLTFARFVAGAALALWPWEPSVQSLALVFRWKLLLWTADAADGVLARRSRTPPSWIGRRDIWIDAFVTLAAGIALARAGFLPGLYLALWLSACVFLYLVRPVETVLLAFMFPVQIVLVAQAALRRLPEVALFALWVAALAYLDRRRLKWVIEQFIKGLPDGPKRWVWSWLPAWLRLKPEERAQFED
;
A
#
# COMPACT_ATOMS: atom_id res chain seq x y z
N MET A 1 18.59 15.52 -44.68
CA MET A 1 17.37 15.09 -43.98
C MET A 1 17.64 13.70 -43.43
N LEU A 2 17.96 13.59 -42.14
CA LEU A 2 18.12 12.29 -41.48
C LEU A 2 16.73 11.84 -41.01
N GLN A 3 16.14 10.87 -41.71
CA GLN A 3 14.96 10.17 -41.23
C GLN A 3 15.40 9.25 -40.09
N PHE A 4 14.97 9.56 -38.87
CA PHE A 4 15.05 8.60 -37.77
C PHE A 4 14.10 7.44 -38.12
N PRO A 5 14.54 6.18 -38.01
CA PRO A 5 13.62 5.06 -38.19
C PRO A 5 12.50 5.19 -37.16
N ASP A 6 11.26 5.09 -37.64
CA ASP A 6 10.06 5.01 -36.81
C ASP A 6 10.32 4.00 -35.69
N ARG A 7 10.34 4.49 -34.44
CA ARG A 7 10.40 3.61 -33.27
C ARG A 7 9.30 2.58 -33.44
N ALA A 8 9.65 1.30 -33.37
CA ALA A 8 8.70 0.20 -33.39
C ALA A 8 7.51 0.57 -32.47
N PRO A 9 6.25 0.39 -32.91
CA PRO A 9 5.11 0.82 -32.14
C PRO A 9 5.22 0.25 -30.74
N GLY A 10 5.28 1.15 -29.75
CA GLY A 10 5.31 0.78 -28.34
C GLY A 10 4.17 -0.21 -28.06
N PRO A 11 4.41 -1.19 -27.19
CA PRO A 11 3.47 -2.30 -27.04
C PRO A 11 2.09 -1.79 -26.59
N GLN A 12 1.04 -2.28 -27.25
CA GLN A 12 -0.29 -1.65 -27.24
C GLN A 12 -0.97 -1.62 -25.85
N PRO A 13 -1.81 -0.60 -25.59
CA PRO A 13 -2.57 -0.49 -24.34
C PRO A 13 -3.61 -1.61 -24.20
N VAL A 14 -3.69 -2.19 -23.00
CA VAL A 14 -4.57 -3.32 -22.68
C VAL A 14 -5.72 -2.85 -21.78
N ARG A 15 -6.82 -2.42 -22.40
CA ARG A 15 -7.96 -1.77 -21.71
C ARG A 15 -8.64 -2.65 -20.67
N TRP A 16 -8.77 -3.95 -20.91
CA TRP A 16 -9.44 -4.85 -19.95
C TRP A 16 -8.66 -4.96 -18.63
N MET A 17 -7.32 -4.88 -18.65
CA MET A 17 -6.50 -4.89 -17.43
C MET A 17 -6.75 -3.64 -16.59
N ARG A 18 -6.99 -2.49 -17.25
CA ARG A 18 -7.40 -1.26 -16.55
C ARG A 18 -8.76 -1.42 -15.88
N VAL A 19 -9.74 -1.96 -16.58
CA VAL A 19 -11.07 -2.22 -16.01
C VAL A 19 -10.99 -3.20 -14.83
N ALA A 20 -10.15 -4.24 -14.94
CA ALA A 20 -9.92 -5.19 -13.85
C ALA A 20 -9.28 -4.51 -12.63
N ALA A 21 -8.26 -3.66 -12.84
CA ALA A 21 -7.64 -2.88 -11.76
C ALA A 21 -8.67 -1.95 -11.09
N ASP A 22 -9.41 -1.17 -11.88
CA ASP A 22 -10.43 -0.25 -11.39
C ASP A 22 -11.54 -0.98 -10.60
N THR A 23 -11.93 -2.16 -11.06
CA THR A 23 -12.90 -3.03 -10.36
C THR A 23 -12.37 -3.52 -9.02
N LEU A 24 -11.09 -3.92 -8.96
CA LEU A 24 -10.47 -4.34 -7.71
C LEU A 24 -10.36 -3.16 -6.73
N THR A 25 -9.94 -1.99 -7.19
CA THR A 25 -9.89 -0.77 -6.38
C THR A 25 -11.27 -0.41 -5.82
N PHE A 26 -12.33 -0.51 -6.64
CA PHE A 26 -13.70 -0.32 -6.18
C PHE A 26 -14.15 -1.40 -5.18
N ALA A 27 -13.82 -2.66 -5.42
CA ALA A 27 -14.13 -3.76 -4.51
C ALA A 27 -13.46 -3.57 -3.15
N ARG A 28 -12.22 -3.06 -3.11
CA ARG A 28 -11.52 -2.70 -1.86
C ARG A 28 -12.26 -1.60 -1.10
N PHE A 29 -12.78 -0.59 -1.79
CA PHE A 29 -13.61 0.44 -1.18
C PHE A 29 -14.87 -0.16 -0.53
N VAL A 30 -15.63 -0.99 -1.26
CA VAL A 30 -16.83 -1.65 -0.73
C VAL A 30 -16.50 -2.56 0.45
N ALA A 31 -15.45 -3.35 0.35
CA ALA A 31 -15.00 -4.24 1.41
C ALA A 31 -14.49 -3.47 2.64
N GLY A 32 -13.84 -2.31 2.45
CA GLY A 32 -13.49 -1.40 3.54
C GLY A 32 -14.73 -0.88 4.28
N ALA A 33 -15.78 -0.49 3.55
CA ALA A 33 -17.03 -0.07 4.16
C ALA A 33 -17.69 -1.21 4.95
N ALA A 34 -17.73 -2.41 4.37
CA ALA A 34 -18.22 -3.60 5.06
C ALA A 34 -17.41 -3.90 6.33
N LEU A 35 -16.08 -3.78 6.27
CA LEU A 35 -15.18 -3.99 7.41
C LEU A 35 -15.46 -3.00 8.54
N ALA A 36 -15.73 -1.73 8.23
CA ALA A 36 -16.03 -0.70 9.23
C ALA A 36 -17.41 -0.89 9.88
N LEU A 37 -18.40 -1.35 9.11
CA LEU A 37 -19.80 -1.47 9.52
C LEU A 37 -20.14 -2.82 10.16
N TRP A 38 -19.28 -3.84 10.00
CA TRP A 38 -19.53 -5.17 10.53
C TRP A 38 -19.71 -5.14 12.07
N PRO A 39 -20.68 -5.89 12.61
CA PRO A 39 -20.92 -5.96 14.06
C PRO A 39 -19.84 -6.81 14.74
N TRP A 40 -18.65 -6.24 14.92
CA TRP A 40 -17.54 -6.92 15.59
C TRP A 40 -17.82 -7.20 17.05
N GLU A 41 -17.53 -8.42 17.48
CA GLU A 41 -17.49 -8.80 18.89
C GLU A 41 -16.07 -8.60 19.45
N PRO A 42 -15.92 -8.26 20.75
CA PRO A 42 -14.61 -8.13 21.39
C PRO A 42 -13.89 -9.48 21.61
N SER A 43 -13.43 -10.12 20.54
CA SER A 43 -12.90 -11.48 20.57
C SER A 43 -11.68 -11.68 19.67
N VAL A 44 -10.83 -12.67 20.02
CA VAL A 44 -9.68 -13.07 19.19
C VAL A 44 -10.13 -13.59 17.81
N GLN A 45 -11.32 -14.16 17.71
CA GLN A 45 -11.90 -14.58 16.44
C GLN A 45 -12.21 -13.38 15.53
N SER A 46 -12.76 -12.30 16.08
CA SER A 46 -12.93 -11.04 15.37
C SER A 46 -11.59 -10.49 14.86
N LEU A 47 -10.55 -10.49 15.70
CA LEU A 47 -9.20 -10.07 15.26
C LEU A 47 -8.69 -10.93 14.10
N ALA A 48 -8.82 -12.25 14.18
CA ALA A 48 -8.43 -13.15 13.10
C ALA A 48 -9.19 -12.86 11.81
N LEU A 49 -10.50 -12.59 11.91
CA LEU A 49 -11.32 -12.25 10.75
C LEU A 49 -10.93 -10.89 10.15
N VAL A 50 -10.70 -9.86 10.96
CA VAL A 50 -10.16 -8.55 10.51
C VAL A 50 -8.83 -8.75 9.78
N PHE A 51 -7.94 -9.57 10.36
CA PHE A 51 -6.63 -9.83 9.78
C PHE A 51 -6.72 -10.55 8.43
N ARG A 52 -7.57 -11.58 8.31
CA ARG A 52 -7.83 -12.30 7.03
C ARG A 52 -8.38 -11.34 5.97
N TRP A 53 -9.36 -10.53 6.32
CA TRP A 53 -9.88 -9.50 5.41
C TRP A 53 -8.79 -8.53 4.97
N LYS A 54 -7.94 -8.08 5.90
CA LYS A 54 -6.85 -7.17 5.55
C LYS A 54 -5.79 -7.81 4.68
N LEU A 55 -5.47 -9.08 4.89
CA LEU A 55 -4.59 -9.84 4.00
C LEU A 55 -5.17 -9.95 2.58
N LEU A 56 -6.48 -10.20 2.45
CA LEU A 56 -7.16 -10.20 1.15
C LEU A 56 -7.12 -8.82 0.50
N LEU A 57 -7.37 -7.75 1.26
CA LEU A 57 -7.35 -6.37 0.75
C LEU A 57 -5.95 -5.93 0.30
N TRP A 58 -4.91 -6.28 1.06
CA TRP A 58 -3.52 -6.06 0.64
C TRP A 58 -3.16 -6.87 -0.61
N THR A 59 -3.70 -8.09 -0.74
CA THR A 59 -3.48 -8.90 -1.95
C THR A 59 -4.17 -8.28 -3.17
N ALA A 60 -5.41 -7.79 -3.01
CA ALA A 60 -6.13 -7.09 -4.07
C ALA A 60 -5.43 -5.80 -4.50
N ASP A 61 -4.86 -5.06 -3.55
CA ASP A 61 -4.05 -3.85 -3.78
C ASP A 61 -2.76 -4.15 -4.56
N ALA A 62 -2.05 -5.22 -4.19
CA ALA A 62 -0.88 -5.65 -4.95
C ALA A 62 -1.28 -6.04 -6.40
N ALA A 63 -2.41 -6.74 -6.56
CA ALA A 63 -2.89 -7.20 -7.86
C ALA A 63 -3.36 -6.05 -8.76
N ASP A 64 -4.13 -5.09 -8.23
CA ASP A 64 -4.64 -3.96 -9.02
C ASP A 64 -3.50 -3.04 -9.48
N GLY A 65 -2.49 -2.82 -8.65
CA GLY A 65 -1.30 -2.09 -9.02
C GLY A 65 -0.53 -2.78 -10.16
N VAL A 66 -0.40 -4.10 -10.13
CA VAL A 66 0.22 -4.87 -11.22
C VAL A 66 -0.59 -4.74 -12.51
N LEU A 67 -1.91 -4.90 -12.45
CA LEU A 67 -2.81 -4.80 -13.61
C LEU A 67 -2.80 -3.39 -14.21
N ALA A 68 -2.88 -2.36 -13.37
CA ALA A 68 -2.85 -0.96 -13.80
C ALA A 68 -1.55 -0.63 -14.54
N ARG A 69 -0.40 -1.09 -14.04
CA ARG A 69 0.91 -0.90 -14.70
C ARG A 69 0.99 -1.66 -16.03
N ARG A 70 0.57 -2.93 -16.04
CA ARG A 70 0.58 -3.77 -17.26
C ARG A 70 -0.40 -3.29 -18.32
N SER A 71 -1.44 -2.56 -17.92
CA SER A 71 -2.42 -2.00 -18.87
C SER A 71 -1.82 -0.97 -19.83
N ARG A 72 -0.74 -0.27 -19.45
CA ARG A 72 -0.17 0.86 -20.21
C ARG A 72 -1.19 1.91 -20.64
N THR A 73 -2.24 2.07 -19.84
CA THR A 73 -3.25 3.11 -20.02
C THR A 73 -3.08 4.20 -18.97
N PRO A 74 -3.47 5.45 -19.22
CA PRO A 74 -3.51 6.48 -18.19
C PRO A 74 -4.38 6.07 -16.98
N PRO A 75 -4.10 6.59 -15.77
CA PRO A 75 -4.95 6.35 -14.62
C PRO A 75 -6.39 6.81 -14.86
N SER A 76 -7.35 5.93 -14.59
CA SER A 76 -8.78 6.23 -14.58
C SER A 76 -9.14 7.21 -13.44
N TRP A 77 -10.39 7.66 -13.39
CA TRP A 77 -10.88 8.49 -12.29
C TRP A 77 -10.75 7.82 -10.92
N ILE A 78 -10.97 6.50 -10.87
CA ILE A 78 -10.85 5.71 -9.63
C ILE A 78 -9.39 5.42 -9.30
N GLY A 79 -8.56 5.09 -10.30
CA GLY A 79 -7.13 4.90 -10.12
C GLY A 79 -6.40 6.17 -9.63
N ARG A 80 -6.91 7.37 -9.93
CA ARG A 80 -6.41 8.63 -9.35
C ARG A 80 -6.79 8.83 -7.88
N ARG A 81 -7.75 8.06 -7.36
CA ARG A 81 -8.22 8.11 -5.96
C ARG A 81 -7.73 6.94 -5.11
N ASP A 82 -6.83 6.13 -5.65
CA ASP A 82 -6.33 4.91 -5.02
C ASP A 82 -5.84 5.17 -3.59
N ILE A 83 -5.00 6.18 -3.40
CA ILE A 83 -4.48 6.56 -2.08
C ILE A 83 -5.58 6.91 -1.05
N TRP A 84 -6.68 7.51 -1.50
CA TRP A 84 -7.82 7.82 -0.64
C TRP A 84 -8.60 6.58 -0.26
N ILE A 85 -8.71 5.64 -1.20
CA ILE A 85 -9.32 4.33 -0.95
C ILE A 85 -8.47 3.55 0.04
N ASP A 86 -7.14 3.58 -0.08
CA ASP A 86 -6.24 2.91 0.86
C ASP A 86 -6.29 3.53 2.26
N ALA A 87 -6.33 4.86 2.33
CA ALA A 87 -6.50 5.58 3.58
C ALA A 87 -7.85 5.24 4.23
N PHE A 88 -8.92 5.18 3.44
CA PHE A 88 -10.25 4.75 3.90
C PHE A 88 -10.25 3.31 4.41
N VAL A 89 -9.68 2.36 3.65
CA VAL A 89 -9.56 0.96 4.05
C VAL A 89 -8.72 0.82 5.32
N THR A 90 -7.71 1.66 5.50
CA THR A 90 -6.89 1.69 6.71
C THR A 90 -7.68 2.23 7.91
N LEU A 91 -8.43 3.32 7.74
CA LEU A 91 -9.35 3.80 8.77
C LEU A 91 -10.40 2.75 9.13
N ALA A 92 -11.00 2.08 8.14
CA ALA A 92 -11.96 1.00 8.34
C ALA A 92 -11.36 -0.15 9.17
N ALA A 93 -10.11 -0.52 8.92
CA ALA A 93 -9.39 -1.51 9.72
C ALA A 93 -9.16 -1.03 11.15
N GLY A 94 -8.83 0.25 11.34
CA GLY A 94 -8.73 0.86 12.66
C GLY A 94 -10.05 0.82 13.44
N ILE A 95 -11.17 1.15 12.77
CA ILE A 95 -12.52 1.06 13.34
C ILE A 95 -12.83 -0.39 13.72
N ALA A 96 -12.56 -1.34 12.83
CA ALA A 96 -12.77 -2.76 13.08
C ALA A 96 -11.95 -3.26 14.28
N LEU A 97 -10.66 -2.88 14.37
CA LEU A 97 -9.81 -3.18 15.53
C LEU A 97 -10.35 -2.58 16.82
N ALA A 98 -10.87 -1.35 16.76
CA ALA A 98 -11.43 -0.69 17.93
C ALA A 98 -12.70 -1.36 18.42
N ARG A 99 -13.62 -1.71 17.50
CA ARG A 99 -14.85 -2.44 17.81
C ARG A 99 -14.58 -3.88 18.28
N ALA A 100 -13.54 -4.52 17.75
CA ALA A 100 -13.08 -5.83 18.20
C ALA A 100 -12.30 -5.77 19.55
N GLY A 101 -12.09 -4.59 20.14
CA GLY A 101 -11.48 -4.44 21.46
C GLY A 101 -9.94 -4.46 21.47
N PHE A 102 -9.27 -4.32 20.32
CA PHE A 102 -7.81 -4.37 20.18
C PHE A 102 -7.14 -3.00 19.99
N LEU A 103 -7.94 -1.94 19.87
CA LEU A 103 -7.46 -0.56 19.79
C LEU A 103 -8.43 0.36 20.56
N PRO A 104 -7.99 1.11 21.58
CA PRO A 104 -8.85 2.09 22.23
C PRO A 104 -9.39 3.11 21.21
N GLY A 105 -10.71 3.29 21.15
CA GLY A 105 -11.35 4.20 20.19
C GLY A 105 -10.87 5.65 20.31
N LEU A 106 -10.49 6.07 21.53
CA LEU A 106 -9.86 7.38 21.77
C LEU A 106 -8.56 7.54 20.99
N TYR A 107 -7.69 6.52 20.96
CA TYR A 107 -6.42 6.59 20.23
C TYR A 107 -6.64 6.64 18.72
N LEU A 108 -7.65 5.92 18.22
CA LEU A 108 -8.04 6.02 16.81
C LEU A 108 -8.55 7.43 16.48
N ALA A 109 -9.38 8.02 17.33
CA ALA A 109 -9.90 9.37 17.14
C ALA A 109 -8.80 10.44 17.18
N LEU A 110 -7.85 10.33 18.12
CA LEU A 110 -6.68 11.22 18.20
C LEU A 110 -5.78 11.07 16.96
N TRP A 111 -5.50 9.83 16.54
CA TRP A 111 -4.75 9.54 15.32
C TRP A 111 -5.42 10.13 14.08
N LEU A 112 -6.74 9.97 13.93
CA LEU A 112 -7.50 10.51 12.81
C LEU A 112 -7.48 12.05 12.83
N SER A 113 -7.67 12.64 14.01
CA SER A 113 -7.65 14.10 14.18
C SER A 113 -6.29 14.68 13.80
N ALA A 114 -5.19 14.03 14.21
CA ALA A 114 -3.84 14.42 13.83
C ALA A 114 -3.59 14.27 12.32
N CYS A 115 -4.09 13.18 11.71
CA CYS A 115 -4.00 12.97 10.26
C CYS A 115 -4.72 14.09 9.50
N VAL A 116 -5.97 14.38 9.85
CA VAL A 116 -6.78 15.43 9.22
C VAL A 116 -6.13 16.79 9.41
N PHE A 117 -5.71 17.14 10.64
CA PHE A 117 -5.05 18.41 10.90
C PHE A 117 -3.79 18.58 10.04
N LEU A 118 -2.89 17.59 10.01
CA LEU A 118 -1.68 17.68 9.21
C LEU A 118 -1.96 17.71 7.71
N TYR A 119 -2.96 16.98 7.24
CA TYR A 119 -3.37 17.02 5.85
C TYR A 119 -3.96 18.39 5.46
N LEU A 120 -4.72 19.04 6.35
CA LEU A 120 -5.23 20.39 6.12
C LEU A 120 -4.11 21.43 6.05
N VAL A 121 -3.04 21.27 6.84
CA VAL A 121 -1.87 22.17 6.81
C VAL A 121 -0.96 21.87 5.60
N ARG A 122 -0.84 20.59 5.21
CA ARG A 122 0.00 20.10 4.10
C ARG A 122 -0.74 19.00 3.33
N PRO A 123 -1.52 19.35 2.29
CA PRO A 123 -2.35 18.40 1.54
C PRO A 123 -1.52 17.60 0.54
N VAL A 124 -0.56 16.82 1.05
CA VAL A 124 0.31 15.94 0.26
C VAL A 124 0.00 14.48 0.61
N GLU A 125 0.00 13.61 -0.39
CA GLU A 125 -0.33 12.18 -0.24
C GLU A 125 0.61 11.44 0.71
N THR A 126 1.84 11.95 0.88
CA THR A 126 2.80 11.42 1.85
C THR A 126 2.27 11.46 3.30
N VAL A 127 1.41 12.43 3.65
CA VAL A 127 0.76 12.45 4.97
C VAL A 127 -0.15 11.25 5.12
N LEU A 128 -0.98 10.95 4.12
CA LEU A 128 -1.87 9.78 4.15
C LEU A 128 -1.07 8.48 4.29
N LEU A 129 -0.01 8.32 3.48
CA LEU A 129 0.89 7.16 3.55
C LEU A 129 1.52 6.99 4.94
N ALA A 130 2.04 8.07 5.52
CA ALA A 130 2.67 8.05 6.83
C ALA A 130 1.68 7.64 7.94
N PHE A 131 0.44 8.12 7.85
CA PHE A 131 -0.59 7.81 8.84
C PHE A 131 -1.16 6.40 8.69
N MET A 132 -1.19 5.84 7.48
CA MET A 132 -1.64 4.47 7.28
C MET A 132 -0.76 3.44 8.01
N PHE A 133 0.55 3.67 8.05
CA PHE A 133 1.54 2.72 8.57
C PHE A 133 1.32 2.32 10.05
N PRO A 134 1.10 3.24 11.01
CA PRO A 134 0.79 2.90 12.40
C PRO A 134 -0.36 1.90 12.58
N VAL A 135 -1.49 2.09 11.88
CA VAL A 135 -2.65 1.18 12.02
C VAL A 135 -2.30 -0.21 11.49
N GLN A 136 -1.55 -0.29 10.39
CA GLN A 136 -1.08 -1.57 9.85
C GLN A 136 -0.15 -2.29 10.82
N ILE A 137 0.78 -1.56 11.47
CA ILE A 137 1.62 -2.12 12.53
C ILE A 137 0.77 -2.65 13.67
N VAL A 138 -0.18 -1.84 14.18
CA VAL A 138 -1.03 -2.26 15.32
C VAL A 138 -1.79 -3.53 15.00
N LEU A 139 -2.36 -3.65 13.79
CA LEU A 139 -3.04 -4.88 13.35
C LEU A 139 -2.11 -6.10 13.43
N VAL A 140 -0.91 -5.99 12.85
CA VAL A 140 0.06 -7.08 12.82
C VAL A 140 0.59 -7.42 14.21
N ALA A 141 0.89 -6.40 15.01
CA ALA A 141 1.36 -6.57 16.38
C ALA A 141 0.31 -7.27 17.24
N GLN A 142 -0.96 -6.85 17.17
CA GLN A 142 -2.05 -7.50 17.92
C GLN A 142 -2.22 -8.96 17.50
N ALA A 143 -2.19 -9.25 16.20
CA ALA A 143 -2.27 -10.62 15.71
C ALA A 143 -1.09 -11.48 16.19
N ALA A 144 0.13 -10.94 16.18
CA ALA A 144 1.34 -11.61 16.64
C ALA A 144 1.34 -11.86 18.15
N LEU A 145 0.95 -10.87 18.95
CA LEU A 145 0.84 -10.99 20.41
C LEU A 145 -0.16 -12.07 20.82
N ARG A 146 -1.20 -12.30 20.02
CA ARG A 146 -2.21 -13.36 20.22
C ARG A 146 -1.86 -14.67 19.50
N ARG A 147 -0.68 -14.77 18.89
CA ARG A 147 -0.16 -15.97 18.20
C ARG A 147 -1.13 -16.50 17.14
N LEU A 148 -1.77 -15.60 16.41
CA LEU A 148 -2.64 -15.97 15.31
C LEU A 148 -1.85 -16.67 14.19
N PRO A 149 -2.29 -17.84 13.69
CA PRO A 149 -1.58 -18.55 12.62
C PRO A 149 -1.49 -17.72 11.32
N GLU A 150 -2.43 -16.78 11.12
CA GLU A 150 -2.44 -15.86 9.99
C GLU A 150 -1.19 -14.99 9.89
N VAL A 151 -0.48 -14.78 11.00
CA VAL A 151 0.78 -14.00 11.00
C VAL A 151 1.86 -14.70 10.19
N ALA A 152 1.92 -16.04 10.25
CA ALA A 152 2.86 -16.81 9.44
C ALA A 152 2.52 -16.70 7.95
N LEU A 153 1.22 -16.74 7.62
CA LEU A 153 0.75 -16.54 6.25
C LEU A 153 1.07 -15.12 5.76
N PHE A 154 0.88 -14.10 6.59
CA PHE A 154 1.25 -12.73 6.27
C PHE A 154 2.76 -12.59 6.05
N ALA A 155 3.59 -13.18 6.91
CA ALA A 155 5.04 -13.16 6.72
C ALA A 155 5.46 -13.82 5.40
N LEU A 156 4.88 -14.97 5.06
CA LEU A 156 5.10 -15.63 3.77
C LEU A 156 4.64 -14.75 2.60
N TRP A 157 3.48 -14.11 2.73
CA TRP A 157 2.93 -13.19 1.72
C TRP A 157 3.84 -11.96 1.50
N VAL A 158 4.33 -11.35 2.58
CA VAL A 158 5.31 -10.24 2.51
C VAL A 158 6.60 -10.70 1.82
N ALA A 159 7.11 -11.88 2.19
CA ALA A 159 8.32 -12.44 1.57
C ALA A 159 8.11 -12.71 0.07
N ALA A 160 6.94 -13.26 -0.32
CA ALA A 160 6.58 -13.50 -1.70
C ALA A 160 6.51 -12.20 -2.50
N LEU A 161 5.84 -11.16 -1.99
CA LEU A 161 5.78 -9.86 -2.66
C LEU A 161 7.16 -9.20 -2.75
N ALA A 162 7.95 -9.23 -1.67
CA ALA A 162 9.30 -8.67 -1.69
C ALA A 162 10.20 -9.38 -2.71
N TYR A 163 10.00 -10.69 -2.91
CA TYR A 163 10.72 -11.46 -3.92
C TYR A 163 10.24 -11.15 -5.35
N LEU A 164 8.93 -11.17 -5.60
CA LEU A 164 8.33 -10.96 -6.92
C LEU A 164 8.57 -9.52 -7.41
N ASP A 165 8.37 -8.53 -6.54
CA ASP A 165 8.51 -7.11 -6.85
C ASP A 165 9.88 -6.54 -6.43
N ARG A 166 10.90 -7.39 -6.23
CA ARG A 166 12.23 -6.98 -5.73
C ARG A 166 12.85 -5.79 -6.45
N ARG A 167 12.70 -5.70 -7.78
CA ARG A 167 13.23 -4.57 -8.57
C ARG A 167 12.49 -3.27 -8.24
N ARG A 168 11.16 -3.36 -8.13
CA ARG A 168 10.31 -2.23 -7.76
C ARG A 168 10.56 -1.81 -6.31
N LEU A 169 10.75 -2.75 -5.39
CA LEU A 169 11.09 -2.46 -4.01
C LEU A 169 12.37 -1.62 -3.91
N LYS A 170 13.44 -2.04 -4.60
CA LYS A 170 14.69 -1.27 -4.68
C LYS A 170 14.47 0.12 -5.27
N TRP A 171 13.66 0.25 -6.33
CA TRP A 171 13.31 1.55 -6.93
C TRP A 171 12.59 2.46 -5.94
N VAL A 172 11.56 1.95 -5.25
CA VAL A 172 10.80 2.73 -4.27
C VAL A 172 11.69 3.16 -3.10
N ILE A 173 12.57 2.28 -2.62
CA ILE A 173 13.58 2.63 -1.60
C ILE A 173 14.47 3.76 -2.10
N GLU A 174 15.00 3.66 -3.33
CA GLU A 174 15.85 4.71 -3.90
C GLU A 174 15.11 6.05 -4.02
N GLN A 175 13.87 6.06 -4.52
CA GLN A 175 13.05 7.26 -4.65
C GLN A 175 12.72 7.88 -3.29
N PHE A 176 12.39 7.05 -2.30
CA PHE A 176 12.18 7.51 -0.93
C PHE A 176 13.43 8.21 -0.38
N ILE A 177 14.61 7.59 -0.52
CA ILE A 177 15.86 8.15 -0.02
C ILE A 177 16.22 9.44 -0.78
N LYS A 178 15.95 9.52 -2.09
CA LYS A 178 16.15 10.75 -2.88
C LYS A 178 15.26 11.90 -2.38
N GLY A 179 14.07 11.59 -1.88
CA GLY A 179 13.15 12.58 -1.29
C GLY A 179 13.50 13.03 0.12
N LEU A 180 14.50 12.43 0.79
CA LEU A 180 14.92 12.84 2.12
C LEU A 180 15.85 14.08 2.09
N PRO A 181 15.83 14.93 3.14
CA PRO A 181 16.83 15.98 3.31
C PRO A 181 18.26 15.41 3.38
N ASP A 182 19.26 16.23 3.06
CA ASP A 182 20.65 15.76 2.86
C ASP A 182 21.28 15.03 4.05
N GLY A 183 20.92 15.39 5.29
CA GLY A 183 21.39 14.71 6.50
C GLY A 183 20.85 13.28 6.60
N PRO A 184 19.52 13.10 6.77
CA PRO A 184 18.88 11.78 6.78
C PRO A 184 19.21 10.92 5.55
N LYS A 185 19.27 11.54 4.36
CA LYS A 185 19.65 10.87 3.12
C LYS A 185 21.03 10.21 3.21
N ARG A 186 22.05 10.95 3.67
CA ARG A 186 23.41 10.42 3.84
C ARG A 186 23.46 9.30 4.88
N TRP A 187 22.73 9.45 5.98
CA TRP A 187 22.65 8.45 7.03
C TRP A 187 21.99 7.15 6.55
N VAL A 188 20.88 7.22 5.80
CA VAL A 188 20.24 6.02 5.26
C VAL A 188 21.16 5.32 4.25
N TRP A 189 21.83 6.06 3.37
CA TRP A 189 22.76 5.49 2.39
C TRP A 189 23.98 4.80 3.02
N SER A 190 24.46 5.25 4.18
CA SER A 190 25.64 4.65 4.82
C SER A 190 25.36 3.26 5.42
N TRP A 191 24.10 2.97 5.79
CA TRP A 191 23.71 1.67 6.34
C TRP A 191 22.90 0.80 5.37
N LEU A 192 22.44 1.34 4.23
CA LEU A 192 21.66 0.59 3.26
C LEU A 192 22.52 -0.53 2.63
N PRO A 193 22.15 -1.82 2.83
CA PRO A 193 22.89 -2.95 2.28
C PRO A 193 23.00 -2.89 0.75
N ALA A 194 24.15 -3.30 0.20
CA ALA A 194 24.40 -3.23 -1.24
C ALA A 194 23.37 -4.01 -2.08
N TRP A 195 22.84 -5.12 -1.56
CA TRP A 195 21.82 -5.93 -2.25
C TRP A 195 20.45 -5.25 -2.37
N LEU A 196 20.16 -4.25 -1.53
CA LEU A 196 18.95 -3.41 -1.60
C LEU A 196 19.12 -2.18 -2.51
N ARG A 197 20.34 -1.91 -3.00
CA ARG A 197 20.59 -0.81 -3.93
C ARG A 197 20.16 -1.22 -5.32
N LEU A 198 19.46 -0.32 -6.00
CA LEU A 198 19.06 -0.52 -7.39
C LEU A 198 20.29 -0.46 -8.31
N LYS A 199 20.47 -1.47 -9.15
CA LYS A 199 21.56 -1.47 -10.14
C LYS A 199 21.23 -0.53 -11.30
N PRO A 200 22.22 0.06 -12.00
CA PRO A 200 21.97 0.93 -13.15
C PRO A 200 21.10 0.29 -14.23
N GLU A 201 21.33 -0.99 -14.54
CA GLU A 201 20.52 -1.78 -15.49
C GLU A 201 19.06 -1.98 -15.04
N GLU A 202 18.83 -2.07 -13.72
CA GLU A 202 17.48 -2.18 -13.15
C GLU A 202 16.78 -0.82 -13.16
N ARG A 203 17.53 0.29 -13.04
CA ARG A 203 17.02 1.67 -13.06
C ARG A 203 16.45 2.05 -14.42
N ALA A 204 17.10 1.64 -15.51
CA ALA A 204 16.65 1.90 -16.88
C ALA A 204 15.22 1.36 -17.16
N GLN A 205 14.75 0.35 -16.42
CA GLN A 205 13.41 -0.22 -16.58
C GLN A 205 12.26 0.67 -16.06
N PHE A 206 12.59 1.77 -15.37
CA PHE A 206 11.61 2.65 -14.71
C PHE A 206 11.76 4.13 -15.10
N GLU A 207 12.78 4.48 -15.90
CA GLU A 207 13.05 5.85 -16.38
C GLU A 207 12.50 6.10 -17.80
N ASP A 208 11.80 5.12 -18.40
CA ASP A 208 11.08 5.22 -19.69
C ASP A 208 9.66 5.77 -19.57
#